data_AF-A0A529MAV1-F1
#
_entry.id   AF-A0A529MAV1-F1
#
_cell.length_a   1.000
_cell.length_b   1.000
_cell.length_c   1.000
_cell.angle_alpha   90.00
_cell.angle_beta   90.00
_cell.angle_gamma   90.00
#
_symmetry.space_group_name_H-M   'P 1'
#
loop_
_entity.id
_entity.type
_entity.pdbx_description
1 polymer ?
#
loop_
_entity_poly.entity_id
_entity_poly.type
_entity_poly.pdbx_seq_one_letter_code
_entity_poly.pdbx_strand_id
1 'polypeptide(L)'
;MHLDYSDHVFVDLVPEQFGPSETIVARYRGLVATAFRYRSGVAGLRISNAKGEIVMLPFQGQQIWDATFLGRSLTMRSMFDEPVATRDYLSNYGAFFIHCGATAMGNPGPDDRHPLHGDLPNAPYQDVQLIAGGNSEGPFMALTGRCRQTLAFSHDYVMEPTVRLQLDASSLAVDIVIENLKRSAIELM
;
A
#
# COMPACT_ATOMS: atom_id res chain seq x y z
N MET A 1 22.65 4.82 -6.72
CA MET A 1 22.04 5.76 -7.68
C MET A 1 21.11 6.64 -6.85
N HIS A 2 21.59 7.79 -6.37
CA HIS A 2 20.72 8.72 -5.64
C HIS A 2 19.76 9.34 -6.64
N LEU A 3 18.48 8.95 -6.57
CA LEU A 3 17.41 9.68 -7.23
C LEU A 3 17.42 11.09 -6.63
N ASP A 4 17.61 12.09 -7.47
CA ASP A 4 17.57 13.49 -7.09
C ASP A 4 16.11 13.84 -6.77
N TYR A 5 15.72 13.64 -5.51
CA TYR A 5 14.38 13.94 -4.99
C TYR A 5 14.16 15.44 -4.72
N SER A 6 15.07 16.32 -5.17
CA SER A 6 15.13 17.72 -4.73
C SER A 6 13.87 18.55 -4.99
N ASP A 7 12.98 18.10 -5.87
CA ASP A 7 11.70 18.76 -6.18
C ASP A 7 10.45 17.98 -5.74
N HIS A 8 10.59 16.85 -5.04
CA HIS A 8 9.43 16.07 -4.57
C HIS A 8 8.87 16.65 -3.28
N VAL A 9 7.55 16.69 -3.18
CA VAL A 9 6.83 17.07 -1.95
C VAL A 9 6.35 15.81 -1.26
N PHE A 10 6.68 15.72 0.03
CA PHE A 10 6.25 14.64 0.91
C PHE A 10 5.19 15.18 1.88
N VAL A 11 4.07 14.48 2.00
CA VAL A 11 3.01 14.78 2.94
C VAL A 11 2.89 13.60 3.90
N ASP A 12 3.23 13.82 5.16
CA ASP A 12 3.06 12.82 6.20
C ASP A 12 1.58 12.55 6.44
N LEU A 13 1.22 11.26 6.41
CA LEU A 13 -0.12 10.78 6.62
C LEU A 13 -0.25 10.16 8.00
N VAL A 14 -1.18 10.66 8.80
CA VAL A 14 -1.50 10.14 10.14
C VAL A 14 -2.97 9.71 10.20
N PRO A 15 -3.33 8.67 10.99
CA PRO A 15 -4.69 8.15 11.03
C PRO A 15 -5.77 9.21 11.31
N GLU A 16 -5.47 10.25 12.07
CA GLU A 16 -6.40 11.30 12.48
C GLU A 16 -6.87 12.17 11.31
N GLN A 17 -6.15 12.19 10.18
CA GLN A 17 -6.57 12.89 8.96
C GLN A 17 -7.72 12.18 8.22
N PHE A 18 -8.01 10.92 8.57
CA PHE A 18 -9.00 10.09 7.88
C PHE A 18 -10.31 10.08 8.66
N GLY A 19 -11.30 10.81 8.16
CA GLY A 19 -12.64 10.90 8.72
C GLY A 19 -13.73 10.26 7.84
N PRO A 20 -14.99 10.19 8.32
CA PRO A 20 -16.10 9.63 7.55
C PRO A 20 -16.47 10.46 6.32
N SER A 21 -16.09 11.75 6.31
CA SER A 21 -16.24 12.62 5.14
C SER A 21 -14.92 12.69 4.37
N GLU A 22 -15.01 12.46 3.07
CA GLU A 22 -13.85 12.54 2.19
C GLU A 22 -13.27 13.96 2.17
N THR A 23 -11.96 14.05 2.40
CA THR A 23 -11.23 15.31 2.50
C THR A 23 -10.01 15.26 1.58
N ILE A 24 -9.75 16.37 0.89
CA ILE A 24 -8.60 16.46 -0.02
C ILE A 24 -7.33 16.67 0.78
N VAL A 25 -6.38 15.75 0.59
CA VAL A 25 -5.04 15.80 1.17
C VAL A 25 -4.12 16.64 0.30
N ALA A 26 -4.14 16.41 -1.02
CA ALA A 26 -3.27 17.11 -1.96
C ALA A 26 -3.88 17.20 -3.36
N ARG A 27 -3.46 18.22 -4.11
CA ARG A 27 -3.67 18.35 -5.56
C ARG A 27 -2.35 18.66 -6.23
N TYR A 28 -2.06 18.00 -7.35
CA TYR A 28 -0.82 18.21 -8.09
C TYR A 28 -1.00 18.00 -9.59
N ARG A 29 -0.97 19.09 -10.37
CA ARG A 29 -1.01 19.09 -11.85
C ARG A 29 -2.14 18.26 -12.49
N GLY A 30 -3.25 18.01 -11.78
CA GLY A 30 -4.38 17.20 -12.23
C GLY A 30 -4.55 15.86 -11.49
N LEU A 31 -3.55 15.46 -10.71
CA LEU A 31 -3.68 14.38 -9.72
C LEU A 31 -4.33 14.91 -8.44
N VAL A 32 -5.15 14.08 -7.81
CA VAL A 32 -5.81 14.39 -6.55
C VAL A 32 -5.65 13.22 -5.59
N ALA A 33 -5.30 13.52 -4.34
CA ALA A 33 -5.31 12.57 -3.25
C ALA A 33 -6.37 12.97 -2.22
N THR A 34 -7.25 12.04 -1.85
CA THR A 34 -8.30 12.23 -0.86
C THR A 34 -8.26 11.16 0.23
N ALA A 35 -8.40 11.59 1.48
CA ALA A 35 -8.47 10.74 2.65
C ALA A 35 -9.92 10.57 3.11
N PHE A 36 -10.28 9.36 3.47
CA PHE A 36 -11.57 9.02 4.06
C PHE A 36 -11.45 7.76 4.93
N ARG A 37 -12.49 7.45 5.69
CA ARG A 37 -12.56 6.27 6.54
C ARG A 37 -13.80 5.45 6.19
N TYR A 38 -13.59 4.16 5.92
CA TYR A 38 -14.67 3.19 5.74
C TYR A 38 -15.49 3.03 7.02
N ARG A 39 -16.71 2.49 6.92
CA ARG A 39 -17.56 2.28 8.12
C ARG A 39 -16.95 1.23 9.05
N SER A 40 -16.18 0.31 8.49
CA SER A 40 -15.34 -0.66 9.21
C SER A 40 -14.24 -0.02 10.07
N GLY A 41 -14.01 1.29 9.91
CA GLY A 41 -12.95 2.02 10.61
C GLY A 41 -11.60 1.99 9.89
N VAL A 42 -11.45 1.26 8.78
CA VAL A 42 -10.20 1.25 8.00
C VAL A 42 -10.05 2.56 7.23
N ALA A 43 -8.83 3.11 7.21
CA ALA A 43 -8.50 4.31 6.45
C ALA A 43 -8.32 3.99 4.96
N GLY A 44 -8.92 4.83 4.11
CA GLY A 44 -8.77 4.79 2.64
C GLY A 44 -8.12 6.07 2.12
N LEU A 45 -7.11 5.93 1.27
CA LEU A 45 -6.53 7.01 0.48
C LEU A 45 -6.82 6.75 -0.99
N ARG A 46 -7.62 7.62 -1.60
CA ARG A 46 -7.86 7.60 -3.04
C ARG A 46 -6.84 8.50 -3.72
N ILE A 47 -6.20 7.99 -4.77
CA ILE A 47 -5.36 8.76 -5.69
C ILE A 47 -5.97 8.65 -7.08
N SER A 48 -6.32 9.78 -7.69
CA SER A 48 -7.02 9.83 -8.97
C SER A 48 -6.32 10.72 -9.99
N ASN A 49 -6.55 10.42 -11.25
CA ASN A 49 -6.18 11.23 -12.41
C ASN A 49 -7.35 11.27 -13.42
N ALA A 50 -7.13 11.84 -14.62
CA ALA A 50 -8.17 11.93 -15.64
C ALA A 50 -8.62 10.58 -16.23
N LYS A 51 -7.83 9.51 -16.05
CA LYS A 51 -8.09 8.17 -16.59
C LYS A 51 -8.71 7.22 -15.56
N GLY A 52 -8.69 7.56 -14.27
CA GLY A 52 -9.21 6.68 -13.22
C GLY A 52 -8.65 6.97 -11.84
N GLU A 53 -8.74 5.98 -10.96
CA GLU A 53 -8.33 6.06 -9.57
C GLU A 53 -7.91 4.70 -9.00
N ILE A 54 -7.13 4.79 -7.93
CA ILE A 54 -6.90 3.71 -6.99
C ILE A 54 -7.33 4.14 -5.60
N VAL A 55 -7.78 3.19 -4.80
CA VAL A 55 -8.00 3.35 -3.37
C VAL A 55 -7.05 2.42 -2.63
N MET A 56 -6.19 3.00 -1.81
CA MET A 56 -5.21 2.27 -1.01
C MET A 56 -5.54 2.30 0.47
N LEU A 57 -5.06 1.28 1.20
CA LEU A 57 -5.18 1.17 2.65
C LEU A 57 -3.85 1.60 3.31
N PRO A 58 -3.68 2.87 3.71
CA PRO A 58 -2.35 3.42 3.96
C PRO A 58 -1.63 2.77 5.13
N PHE A 59 -2.40 2.32 6.13
CA PHE A 59 -1.92 1.74 7.38
C PHE A 59 -2.07 0.22 7.46
N GLN A 60 -2.57 -0.45 6.40
CA GLN A 60 -2.85 -1.89 6.40
C GLN A 60 -2.37 -2.53 5.09
N GLY A 61 -1.18 -3.13 5.14
CA GLY A 61 -0.52 -3.83 4.02
C GLY A 61 -0.11 -2.93 2.85
N GLN A 62 -0.44 -1.64 2.89
CA GLN A 62 -0.47 -0.74 1.74
C GLN A 62 -1.11 -1.41 0.51
N GLN A 63 -2.23 -2.12 0.76
CA GLN A 63 -3.00 -2.76 -0.29
C GLN A 63 -3.59 -1.72 -1.23
N ILE A 64 -3.72 -2.07 -2.52
CA ILE A 64 -4.67 -1.38 -3.39
C ILE A 64 -5.99 -2.10 -3.20
N TRP A 65 -6.87 -1.54 -2.38
CA TRP A 65 -8.18 -2.11 -2.11
C TRP A 65 -9.04 -2.11 -3.35
N ASP A 66 -9.10 -0.98 -4.06
CA ASP A 66 -9.90 -0.84 -5.28
C ASP A 66 -9.14 -0.09 -6.38
N ALA A 67 -9.44 -0.39 -7.63
CA ALA A 67 -8.84 0.23 -8.81
C ALA A 67 -9.86 0.32 -9.94
N THR A 68 -10.06 1.53 -10.46
CA THR A 68 -10.95 1.80 -11.59
C THR A 68 -10.23 2.64 -12.62
N PHE A 69 -10.14 2.16 -13.86
CA PHE A 69 -9.55 2.92 -14.97
C PHE A 69 -10.41 2.80 -16.22
N LEU A 70 -10.50 3.90 -16.98
CA LEU A 70 -11.22 3.98 -18.25
C LEU A 70 -12.69 3.50 -18.12
N GLY A 71 -13.33 3.83 -17.00
CA GLY A 71 -14.70 3.45 -16.69
C GLY A 71 -14.90 1.96 -16.36
N ARG A 72 -13.83 1.22 -16.04
CA ARG A 72 -13.91 -0.20 -15.68
C ARG A 72 -13.29 -0.45 -14.31
N SER A 73 -14.04 -1.15 -13.46
CA SER A 73 -13.51 -1.76 -12.23
C SER A 73 -12.53 -2.86 -12.60
N LEU A 74 -11.32 -2.80 -12.06
CA LEU A 74 -10.29 -3.84 -12.22
C LEU A 74 -10.26 -4.80 -11.03
N THR A 75 -10.82 -4.38 -9.90
CA THR A 75 -10.95 -5.18 -8.67
C THR A 75 -11.96 -6.30 -8.85
N MET A 76 -11.62 -7.47 -8.30
CA MET A 76 -12.54 -8.60 -8.29
C MET A 76 -13.77 -8.29 -7.42
N ARG A 77 -14.90 -8.90 -7.74
CA ARG A 77 -16.04 -8.90 -6.81
C ARG A 77 -15.71 -9.82 -5.64
N SER A 78 -15.86 -9.29 -4.43
CA SER A 78 -15.66 -10.02 -3.19
C SER A 78 -16.94 -10.01 -2.35
N MET A 79 -17.01 -10.90 -1.37
CA MET A 79 -18.04 -10.89 -0.33
C MET A 79 -17.80 -9.80 0.72
N PHE A 80 -16.63 -9.15 0.70
CA PHE A 80 -16.31 -8.01 1.55
C PHE A 80 -16.79 -6.71 0.89
N ASP A 81 -17.77 -6.04 1.49
CA ASP A 81 -18.27 -4.74 1.02
C ASP A 81 -17.26 -3.61 1.25
N GLU A 82 -16.44 -3.73 2.29
CA GLU A 82 -15.41 -2.76 2.69
C GLU A 82 -14.24 -3.51 3.35
N PRO A 83 -13.03 -2.91 3.40
CA PRO A 83 -11.89 -3.57 4.03
C PRO A 83 -12.14 -3.75 5.53
N VAL A 84 -11.68 -4.87 6.08
CA VAL A 84 -11.79 -5.22 7.50
C VAL A 84 -10.46 -4.94 8.19
N ALA A 85 -10.50 -4.27 9.34
CA ALA A 85 -9.32 -4.03 10.18
C ALA A 85 -8.88 -5.35 10.84
N THR A 86 -7.93 -6.04 10.23
CA THR A 86 -7.50 -7.38 10.68
C THR A 86 -6.03 -7.64 10.38
N ARG A 87 -5.47 -8.64 11.06
CA ARG A 87 -4.19 -9.27 10.71
C ARG A 87 -4.36 -10.54 9.89
N ASP A 88 -5.54 -11.15 9.96
CA ASP A 88 -5.85 -12.41 9.30
C ASP A 88 -6.09 -12.18 7.80
N TYR A 89 -5.36 -12.90 6.96
CA TYR A 89 -5.41 -12.75 5.50
C TYR A 89 -6.81 -12.99 4.94
N LEU A 90 -7.46 -14.10 5.31
CA LEU A 90 -8.74 -14.50 4.73
C LEU A 90 -9.91 -13.63 5.17
N SER A 91 -9.81 -13.00 6.35
CA SER A 91 -10.81 -12.06 6.86
C SER A 91 -10.86 -10.72 6.11
N ASN A 92 -10.00 -10.49 5.11
CA ASN A 92 -9.98 -9.25 4.32
C ASN A 92 -9.60 -9.48 2.84
N TYR A 93 -9.93 -10.63 2.27
CA TYR A 93 -9.56 -10.99 0.90
C TYR A 93 -10.49 -10.35 -0.15
N GLY A 94 -10.34 -9.04 -0.38
CA GLY A 94 -11.13 -8.29 -1.37
C GLY A 94 -10.33 -7.32 -2.24
N ALA A 95 -9.05 -7.09 -1.94
CA ALA A 95 -8.23 -6.08 -2.60
C ALA A 95 -7.86 -6.44 -4.04
N PHE A 96 -7.68 -5.42 -4.89
CA PHE A 96 -7.10 -5.54 -6.23
C PHE A 96 -5.66 -6.06 -6.19
N PHE A 97 -4.86 -5.55 -5.25
CA PHE A 97 -3.45 -5.90 -5.12
C PHE A 97 -3.01 -5.95 -3.66
N ILE A 98 -2.22 -6.98 -3.33
CA ILE A 98 -1.73 -7.27 -1.98
C ILE A 98 -0.25 -7.67 -2.05
N HIS A 99 0.58 -7.05 -1.22
CA HIS A 99 1.96 -7.52 -1.01
C HIS A 99 1.94 -8.85 -0.24
N CYS A 100 2.36 -9.93 -0.87
CA CYS A 100 2.56 -11.24 -0.24
C CYS A 100 4.04 -11.44 0.09
N GLY A 101 4.36 -12.30 1.05
CA GLY A 101 5.71 -12.45 1.57
C GLY A 101 5.87 -11.81 2.95
N ALA A 102 7.05 -11.40 3.38
CA ALA A 102 8.36 -11.53 2.71
C ALA A 102 9.06 -12.86 3.06
N THR A 103 8.71 -13.38 4.23
CA THR A 103 9.38 -14.54 4.85
C THR A 103 8.78 -15.87 4.42
N ALA A 104 7.47 -15.89 4.13
CA ALA A 104 6.74 -17.03 3.59
C ALA A 104 5.55 -16.59 2.69
N MET A 105 5.04 -17.43 1.78
CA MET A 105 4.08 -17.09 0.71
C MET A 105 3.49 -18.38 0.15
N GLY A 106 2.26 -18.28 -0.31
CA GLY A 106 1.48 -19.42 -0.74
C GLY A 106 0.75 -20.03 0.44
N ASN A 107 0.31 -21.27 0.25
CA ASN A 107 -0.48 -22.01 1.23
C ASN A 107 0.44 -22.89 2.09
N PRO A 108 0.46 -22.75 3.43
CA PRO A 108 1.25 -23.63 4.28
C PRO A 108 0.82 -25.10 4.11
N GLY A 109 1.81 -25.99 4.03
CA GLY A 109 1.61 -27.44 4.09
C GLY A 109 1.26 -27.94 5.50
N PRO A 110 1.00 -29.24 5.68
CA PRO A 110 0.58 -29.82 6.96
C PRO A 110 1.52 -29.59 8.15
N ASP A 111 2.82 -29.43 7.90
CA ASP A 111 3.85 -29.20 8.92
C ASP A 111 4.36 -27.75 8.93
N ASP A 112 3.88 -26.94 8.01
CA ASP A 112 4.22 -25.52 7.90
C ASP A 112 3.22 -24.69 8.71
N ARG A 113 3.73 -23.69 9.44
CA ARG A 113 2.93 -22.84 10.32
C ARG A 113 3.06 -21.36 9.95
N HIS A 114 3.65 -21.05 8.80
CA HIS A 114 3.69 -19.66 8.35
C HIS A 114 2.25 -19.13 8.10
N PRO A 115 2.01 -17.83 8.30
CA PRO A 115 0.74 -17.22 7.96
C PRO A 115 0.46 -17.35 6.46
N LEU A 116 -0.75 -17.69 6.06
CA LEU A 116 -1.14 -17.79 4.65
C LEU A 116 -0.79 -16.49 3.89
N HIS A 117 -0.01 -16.61 2.80
CA HIS A 117 0.55 -15.48 2.03
C HIS A 117 1.58 -14.59 2.76
N GLY A 118 2.08 -15.03 3.91
CA GLY A 118 3.15 -14.37 4.65
C GLY A 118 2.69 -13.30 5.61
N ASP A 119 3.65 -12.50 6.05
CA ASP A 119 3.49 -11.48 7.09
C ASP A 119 3.10 -10.09 6.57
N LEU A 120 3.24 -9.85 5.27
CA LEU A 120 2.98 -8.55 4.62
C LEU A 120 1.51 -8.20 4.34
N PRO A 121 0.59 -9.12 3.99
CA PRO A 121 -0.71 -8.76 3.44
C PRO A 121 -1.50 -7.72 4.22
N ASN A 122 -1.54 -7.84 5.55
CA ASN A 122 -2.22 -6.88 6.43
C ASN A 122 -1.24 -6.18 7.39
N ALA A 123 0.05 -6.10 7.05
CA ALA A 123 1.11 -5.53 7.88
C ALA A 123 0.82 -4.07 8.29
N PRO A 124 1.12 -3.62 9.53
CA PRO A 124 0.71 -2.31 9.98
C PRO A 124 1.78 -1.28 9.63
N TYR A 125 1.41 -0.17 9.02
CA TYR A 125 2.35 0.90 8.71
C TYR A 125 2.21 2.04 9.72
N GLN A 126 3.35 2.57 10.15
CA GLN A 126 3.42 3.66 11.13
C GLN A 126 3.89 4.96 10.48
N ASP A 127 4.92 4.87 9.62
CA ASP A 127 5.42 6.00 8.85
C ASP A 127 4.86 5.90 7.45
N VAL A 128 3.93 6.78 7.09
CA VAL A 128 3.23 6.75 5.80
C VAL A 128 3.28 8.12 5.17
N GLN A 129 3.61 8.18 3.89
CA GLN A 129 3.77 9.44 3.16
C GLN A 129 3.10 9.37 1.79
N LEU A 130 2.39 10.44 1.45
CA LEU A 130 2.05 10.74 0.07
C LEU A 130 3.21 11.52 -0.56
N ILE A 131 3.66 11.09 -1.73
CA ILE A 131 4.65 11.77 -2.54
C ILE A 131 3.92 12.42 -3.71
N ALA A 132 4.17 13.70 -3.95
CA ALA A 132 3.78 14.39 -5.18
C ALA A 132 5.04 14.94 -5.86
N GLY A 133 5.26 14.57 -7.11
CA GLY A 133 6.50 14.90 -7.79
C GLY A 133 6.48 14.59 -9.28
N GLY A 134 7.65 14.66 -9.91
CA GLY A 134 7.83 14.30 -11.31
C GLY A 134 8.98 13.31 -11.48
N ASN A 135 8.90 12.47 -12.50
CA ASN A 135 10.01 11.66 -12.99
C ASN A 135 10.12 11.80 -14.53
N SER A 136 10.92 10.97 -15.17
CA SER A 136 11.09 10.98 -16.64
C SER A 136 9.79 10.71 -17.43
N GLU A 137 8.76 10.15 -16.79
CA GLU A 137 7.44 9.87 -17.38
C GLU A 137 6.42 10.99 -17.11
N GLY A 138 6.80 12.01 -16.33
CA GLY A 138 5.98 13.18 -16.02
C GLY A 138 5.51 13.24 -14.55
N PRO A 139 4.49 14.07 -14.26
CA PRO A 139 3.94 14.24 -12.93
C PRO A 139 3.31 12.94 -12.37
N PHE A 140 3.49 12.70 -11.07
CA PHE A 140 2.91 11.54 -10.38
C PHE A 140 2.49 11.89 -8.96
N MET A 141 1.61 11.04 -8.42
CA MET A 141 1.42 10.87 -6.97
C MET A 141 1.73 9.43 -6.58
N ALA A 142 2.30 9.22 -5.41
CA ALA A 142 2.61 7.90 -4.89
C ALA A 142 2.31 7.80 -3.40
N LEU A 143 1.93 6.61 -2.93
CA LEU A 143 1.94 6.28 -1.51
C LEU A 143 3.17 5.44 -1.22
N THR A 144 3.88 5.80 -0.16
CA THR A 144 4.92 4.99 0.43
C THR A 144 4.73 4.88 1.93
N GLY A 145 5.44 3.96 2.56
CA GLY A 145 5.55 3.92 4.00
C GLY A 145 6.54 2.88 4.46
N ARG A 146 6.84 2.89 5.76
CA ARG A 146 7.75 1.95 6.39
C ARG A 146 6.97 0.99 7.28
N CYS A 147 7.25 -0.29 7.12
CA CYS A 147 6.69 -1.35 7.94
C CYS A 147 7.83 -2.26 8.44
N ARG A 148 8.07 -2.26 9.76
CA ARG A 148 9.02 -3.16 10.38
C ARG A 148 8.33 -4.46 10.79
N GLN A 149 8.88 -5.59 10.36
CA GLN A 149 8.44 -6.92 10.75
C GLN A 149 9.52 -7.59 11.62
N THR A 150 9.22 -7.75 12.90
CA THR A 150 10.16 -8.28 13.89
C THR A 150 9.57 -9.47 14.63
N LEU A 151 10.29 -10.59 14.60
CA LEU A 151 9.97 -11.79 15.35
C LEU A 151 11.26 -12.37 15.95
N ALA A 152 11.32 -12.45 17.28
CA ALA A 152 12.49 -12.96 18.00
C ALA A 152 12.88 -14.36 17.50
N PHE A 153 14.19 -14.57 17.33
CA PHE A 153 14.79 -15.81 16.82
C PHE A 153 14.41 -16.18 15.37
N SER A 154 13.68 -15.32 14.65
CA SER A 154 13.28 -15.55 13.26
C SER A 154 13.79 -14.43 12.34
N HIS A 155 13.09 -13.31 12.25
CA HIS A 155 13.39 -12.23 11.31
C HIS A 155 13.30 -10.85 11.98
N ASP A 156 14.05 -9.90 11.41
CA ASP A 156 13.90 -8.47 11.70
C ASP A 156 14.25 -7.73 10.41
N TYR A 157 13.25 -7.13 9.77
CA TYR A 157 13.43 -6.41 8.52
C TYR A 157 12.47 -5.24 8.42
N VAL A 158 12.80 -4.28 7.56
CA VAL A 158 11.91 -3.18 7.18
C VAL A 158 11.53 -3.34 5.73
N MET A 159 10.24 -3.16 5.44
CA MET A 159 9.68 -3.08 4.10
C MET A 159 9.27 -1.64 3.81
N GLU A 160 9.61 -1.17 2.61
CA GLU A 160 9.25 0.15 2.09
C GLU A 160 8.68 0.02 0.67
N PRO A 161 7.36 -0.21 0.51
CA PRO A 161 6.74 -0.17 -0.80
C PRO A 161 6.53 1.28 -1.27
N THR A 162 6.42 1.44 -2.58
CA THR A 162 5.92 2.65 -3.23
C THR A 162 4.95 2.26 -4.33
N VAL A 163 3.70 2.71 -4.22
CA VAL A 163 2.69 2.55 -5.28
C VAL A 163 2.47 3.90 -5.95
N ARG A 164 2.71 3.98 -7.25
CA ARG A 164 2.76 5.24 -8.01
C ARG A 164 1.72 5.26 -9.13
N LEU A 165 1.02 6.40 -9.24
CA LEU A 165 0.12 6.73 -10.34
C LEU A 165 0.60 7.99 -11.07
N GLN A 166 0.84 7.85 -12.37
CA GLN A 166 1.23 8.92 -13.29
C GLN A 166 0.00 9.71 -13.73
N LEU A 167 0.16 11.02 -13.98
CA LEU A 167 -0.94 11.93 -14.35
C LEU A 167 -1.78 11.42 -15.53
N ASP A 168 -1.14 10.85 -16.55
CA ASP A 168 -1.82 10.39 -17.77
C ASP A 168 -1.74 8.87 -17.95
N ALA A 169 -1.59 8.11 -16.87
CA ALA A 169 -1.54 6.64 -16.94
C ALA A 169 -2.86 5.97 -16.53
N SER A 170 -3.06 4.76 -17.06
CA SER A 170 -4.05 3.79 -16.58
C SER A 170 -3.38 2.53 -16.04
N SER A 171 -2.11 2.66 -15.66
CA SER A 171 -1.25 1.63 -15.10
C SER A 171 -0.57 2.18 -13.85
N LEU A 172 -0.10 1.27 -13.01
CA LEU A 172 0.55 1.59 -11.74
C LEU A 172 1.96 1.05 -11.77
N ALA A 173 2.90 1.77 -11.17
CA ALA A 173 4.21 1.22 -10.82
C ALA A 173 4.20 0.87 -9.33
N VAL A 174 4.66 -0.34 -9.01
CA VAL A 174 4.80 -0.83 -7.64
C VAL A 174 6.25 -1.23 -7.44
N ASP A 175 6.93 -0.51 -6.55
CA ASP A 175 8.31 -0.74 -6.16
C ASP A 175 8.33 -1.20 -4.69
N ILE A 176 9.27 -2.06 -4.32
CA ILE A 176 9.46 -2.51 -2.93
C ILE A 176 10.94 -2.59 -2.59
N VAL A 177 11.30 -2.07 -1.42
CA VAL A 177 12.62 -2.26 -0.81
C VAL A 177 12.45 -3.05 0.48
N ILE A 178 13.26 -4.09 0.67
CA ILE A 178 13.33 -4.86 1.91
C ILE A 178 14.74 -4.79 2.46
N GLU A 179 14.89 -4.24 3.66
CA GLU A 179 16.15 -4.14 4.38
C GLU A 179 16.18 -5.14 5.54
N ASN A 180 17.11 -6.08 5.49
CA ASN A 180 17.37 -7.00 6.60
C ASN A 180 18.11 -6.27 7.74
N LEU A 181 17.50 -6.19 8.91
CA LEU A 181 18.08 -5.56 10.10
C LEU A 181 18.86 -6.54 10.99
N LYS A 182 18.85 -7.84 10.67
CA LYS A 182 19.65 -8.84 11.39
C LYS A 182 21.12 -8.76 11.00
N ARG A 183 21.98 -9.22 11.91
CA ARG A 183 23.42 -9.47 11.64
C ARG A 183 23.68 -10.80 10.94
N SER A 184 22.63 -11.53 10.56
CA SER A 184 22.69 -12.79 9.82
C SER A 184 21.77 -12.69 8.61
N ALA A 185 21.94 -13.61 7.65
CA ALA A 185 20.98 -13.77 6.57
C ALA A 185 19.55 -13.99 7.12
N ILE A 186 18.58 -13.53 6.33
CA ILE A 186 17.17 -13.93 6.42
C ILE A 186 16.86 -14.71 5.15
N GLU A 187 16.04 -15.74 5.28
CA GLU A 187 15.42 -16.34 4.11
C GLU A 187 14.27 -15.44 3.68
N LEU A 188 14.36 -14.98 2.44
CA LEU A 188 13.25 -14.48 1.66
C LEU A 188 12.88 -15.59 0.69
N MET A 189 11.62 -15.67 0.30
CA MET A 189 11.22 -16.64 -0.72
C MET A 189 11.40 -16.14 -2.14
#